data_AF-A0A959TGV7-F1
#
_entry.id   AF-A0A959TGV7-F1
#
_cell.length_a   1.000
_cell.length_b   1.000
_cell.length_c   1.000
_cell.angle_alpha   90.00
_cell.angle_beta   90.00
_cell.angle_gamma   90.00
#
_symmetry.space_group_name_H-M   'P 1'
#
loop_
_entity.id
_entity.type
_entity.pdbx_description
1 polymer ?
#
loop_
_entity_poly.entity_id
_entity_poly.type
_entity_poly.pdbx_seq_one_letter_code
_entity_poly.pdbx_strand_id
1 'polypeptide(L)'
;QCTDKKVNEITPLLFARASTPQDMVKLSVEEIREIIRPCGLSPMKSKGIHGLSRMILEEHGGEVPADMAALEAMPGVGHKTASVVMVQAFGVPAFPVDTHIHRLAWRWTLSTGK
;
A
#
# COMPACT_ATOMS: atom_id res chain seq x y z
N GLN A 1 -9.06 4.96 -5.44
CA GLN A 1 -9.63 5.04 -4.07
C GLN A 1 -10.57 3.85 -3.88
N CYS A 2 -10.55 3.21 -2.72
CA CYS A 2 -11.39 2.06 -2.37
C CYS A 2 -11.71 2.16 -0.87
N THR A 3 -12.85 1.65 -0.43
CA THR A 3 -13.18 1.62 1.01
C THR A 3 -12.46 0.47 1.70
N ASP A 4 -12.11 0.65 2.97
CA ASP A 4 -11.45 -0.39 3.76
C ASP A 4 -12.29 -1.67 3.83
N LYS A 5 -13.62 -1.54 3.91
CA LYS A 5 -14.55 -2.68 3.84
C LYS A 5 -14.32 -3.53 2.58
N LYS A 6 -14.23 -2.90 1.41
CA LYS A 6 -14.03 -3.62 0.14
C LYS A 6 -12.63 -4.22 0.06
N VAL A 7 -11.61 -3.54 0.58
CA VAL A 7 -10.25 -4.10 0.68
C VAL A 7 -10.26 -5.36 1.55
N ASN A 8 -10.88 -5.32 2.73
CA ASN A 8 -10.94 -6.44 3.66
C ASN A 8 -11.74 -7.65 3.12
N GLU A 9 -12.70 -7.43 2.23
CA GLU A 9 -13.41 -8.51 1.53
C GLU A 9 -12.52 -9.22 0.48
N ILE A 10 -11.61 -8.49 -0.17
CA ILE A 10 -10.82 -8.99 -1.31
C ILE A 10 -9.45 -9.51 -0.89
N THR A 11 -8.80 -8.89 0.10
CA THR A 11 -7.47 -9.27 0.57
C THR A 11 -7.36 -10.76 0.96
N PRO A 12 -8.34 -11.39 1.64
CA PRO A 12 -8.29 -12.83 1.92
C PRO A 12 -8.22 -13.70 0.66
N LEU A 13 -8.91 -13.31 -0.42
CA LEU A 13 -8.88 -14.02 -1.70
C LEU A 13 -7.49 -13.92 -2.36
N LEU A 14 -6.88 -12.74 -2.31
CA LEU A 14 -5.54 -12.53 -2.83
C LEU A 14 -4.51 -13.29 -2.00
N PHE A 15 -4.56 -13.19 -0.68
CA PHE A 15 -3.60 -13.83 0.23
C PHE A 15 -3.73 -15.35 0.29
N ALA A 16 -4.91 -15.91 0.00
CA ALA A 16 -5.07 -17.35 -0.20
C ALA A 16 -4.30 -17.86 -1.43
N ARG A 17 -4.07 -17.00 -2.43
CA ARG A 17 -3.27 -17.33 -3.62
C ARG A 17 -1.80 -16.98 -3.50
N ALA A 18 -1.51 -15.82 -2.91
CA ALA A 18 -0.16 -15.33 -2.69
C ALA A 18 -0.14 -14.40 -1.47
N SER A 19 0.43 -14.86 -0.36
CA SER A 19 0.59 -14.09 0.88
C SER A 19 2.02 -13.58 1.09
N THR A 20 2.96 -14.01 0.26
CA THR A 20 4.39 -13.64 0.34
C THR A 20 4.82 -12.93 -0.95
N PRO A 21 5.84 -12.06 -0.91
CA PRO A 21 6.44 -11.48 -2.13
C PRO A 21 6.88 -12.56 -3.14
N GLN A 22 7.43 -13.67 -2.65
CA GLN A 22 7.88 -14.82 -3.44
C GLN A 22 6.73 -15.45 -4.23
N ASP A 23 5.56 -15.57 -3.62
CA ASP A 23 4.37 -16.11 -4.30
C ASP A 23 3.69 -15.06 -5.18
N MET A 24 3.72 -13.79 -4.77
CA MET A 24 3.07 -12.69 -5.50
C MET A 24 3.74 -12.43 -6.86
N VAL A 25 5.06 -12.56 -6.94
CA VAL A 25 5.81 -12.39 -8.21
C VAL A 25 5.55 -13.55 -9.19
N LYS A 26 5.13 -14.73 -8.71
CA LYS A 26 4.74 -15.85 -9.58
C LYS A 26 3.40 -15.60 -10.29
N LEU A 27 2.57 -14.71 -9.75
CA LEU A 27 1.31 -14.30 -10.37
C LEU A 27 1.55 -13.23 -11.43
N SER A 28 0.88 -13.36 -12.56
CA SER A 28 0.83 -12.29 -13.57
C SER A 28 0.08 -11.06 -13.06
N VAL A 29 0.39 -9.90 -13.65
CA VAL A 29 -0.31 -8.64 -13.36
C VAL A 29 -1.81 -8.77 -13.65
N GLU A 30 -2.18 -9.54 -14.67
CA GLU A 30 -3.54 -9.85 -15.05
C GLU A 30 -4.26 -10.71 -14.00
N GLU A 31 -3.62 -11.77 -13.49
CA GLU A 31 -4.18 -12.59 -12.41
C GLU A 31 -4.45 -11.78 -11.14
N ILE A 32 -3.48 -10.95 -10.73
CA ILE A 32 -3.65 -10.05 -9.59
C ILE A 32 -4.82 -9.11 -9.85
N ARG A 33 -4.87 -8.49 -11.05
CA ARG A 33 -5.91 -7.55 -11.45
C ARG A 33 -7.30 -8.17 -11.40
N GLU A 34 -7.49 -9.41 -11.84
CA GLU A 34 -8.79 -10.08 -11.80
C GLU A 34 -9.28 -10.26 -10.35
N ILE A 35 -8.39 -10.64 -9.43
CA ILE A 35 -8.73 -10.76 -8.00
C ILE A 35 -9.09 -9.39 -7.41
N ILE A 36 -8.26 -8.37 -7.68
CA ILE A 36 -8.47 -7.03 -7.13
C ILE A 36 -9.41 -6.16 -7.97
N ARG A 37 -10.06 -6.71 -9.00
CA ARG A 37 -10.93 -5.97 -9.91
C ARG A 37 -12.02 -5.16 -9.20
N PRO A 38 -12.65 -5.67 -8.12
CA PRO A 38 -13.63 -4.90 -7.35
C PRO A 38 -13.03 -3.71 -6.61
N CYS A 39 -11.71 -3.70 -6.39
CA CYS A 39 -11.01 -2.55 -5.85
C CYS A 39 -10.78 -1.53 -6.98
N GLY A 40 -11.29 -0.31 -6.82
CA GLY A 40 -11.06 0.76 -7.80
C GLY A 40 -9.57 1.01 -8.06
N LEU A 41 -9.25 1.44 -9.29
CA LEU A 41 -7.88 1.61 -9.82
C LEU A 41 -7.09 0.28 -9.94
N SER A 42 -7.78 -0.85 -10.10
CA SER A 42 -7.16 -2.17 -10.23
C SER A 42 -6.04 -2.29 -11.28
N PRO A 43 -6.06 -1.63 -12.46
CA PRO A 43 -4.97 -1.76 -13.44
C PRO A 43 -3.64 -1.15 -12.97
N MET A 44 -3.68 -0.05 -12.22
CA MET A 44 -2.48 0.56 -11.66
C MET A 44 -2.02 -0.20 -10.41
N LYS A 45 -2.97 -0.62 -9.57
CA LYS A 45 -2.69 -1.35 -8.33
C LYS A 45 -2.06 -2.71 -8.59
N SER A 46 -2.52 -3.46 -9.60
CA SER A 46 -1.95 -4.77 -9.91
C SER A 46 -0.49 -4.66 -10.35
N LYS A 47 -0.17 -3.67 -11.19
CA LYS A 47 1.21 -3.33 -11.57
C LYS A 47 2.06 -2.94 -10.36
N GLY A 48 1.51 -2.13 -9.46
CA GLY A 48 2.17 -1.75 -8.21
C GLY A 48 2.47 -2.95 -7.32
N ILE A 49 1.48 -3.81 -7.07
CA ILE A 49 1.63 -5.01 -6.22
C ILE A 49 2.68 -5.97 -6.80
N HIS A 50 2.65 -6.23 -8.10
CA HIS A 50 3.64 -7.10 -8.72
C HIS A 50 5.04 -6.46 -8.67
N GLY A 51 5.16 -5.17 -9.01
CA GLY A 51 6.42 -4.44 -9.02
C GLY A 51 7.06 -4.30 -7.63
N LEU A 52 6.27 -3.98 -6.60
CA LEU A 52 6.76 -3.86 -5.23
C LEU A 52 7.19 -5.21 -4.67
N SER A 53 6.47 -6.29 -5.03
CA SER A 53 6.85 -7.64 -4.60
C SER A 53 8.20 -8.06 -5.20
N ARG A 54 8.45 -7.69 -6.47
CA ARG A 54 9.73 -7.93 -7.13
C ARG A 54 10.85 -7.12 -6.48
N MET A 55 10.64 -5.82 -6.25
CA MET A 55 11.61 -4.94 -5.60
C MET A 55 11.97 -5.41 -4.18
N ILE A 56 11.00 -5.89 -3.39
CA ILE A 56 11.25 -6.47 -2.08
C ILE A 56 12.21 -7.67 -2.15
N LEU A 57 12.04 -8.54 -3.16
CA LEU A 57 12.93 -9.70 -3.35
C LEU A 57 14.33 -9.29 -3.83
N GLU A 58 14.40 -8.40 -4.82
CA GLU A 58 15.65 -8.02 -5.50
C GLU A 58 16.52 -7.08 -4.65
N GLU A 59 15.92 -6.10 -3.96
CA GLU A 59 16.64 -5.01 -3.30
C GLU A 59 16.62 -5.12 -1.77
N HIS A 60 15.68 -5.87 -1.19
CA HIS A 60 15.48 -5.94 0.27
C HIS A 60 15.50 -7.38 0.83
N GLY A 61 15.97 -8.36 0.05
CA GLY A 61 16.17 -9.74 0.53
C GLY A 61 14.88 -10.47 0.90
N GLY A 62 13.73 -10.01 0.42
CA GLY A 62 12.42 -10.60 0.71
C GLY A 62 11.71 -10.04 1.94
N GLU A 63 12.30 -9.04 2.61
CA GLU A 63 11.70 -8.37 3.76
C GLU A 63 11.26 -6.95 3.43
N VAL A 64 10.17 -6.50 4.08
CA VAL A 64 9.71 -5.11 3.94
C VAL A 64 10.68 -4.22 4.75
N PRO A 65 11.31 -3.20 4.14
CA PRO A 65 12.27 -2.36 4.84
C PRO A 65 11.56 -1.45 5.85
N ALA A 66 12.15 -1.31 7.04
CA ALA A 66 11.75 -0.34 8.05
C ALA A 66 12.40 1.04 7.79
N ASP A 67 12.33 1.53 6.55
CA ASP A 67 12.92 2.79 6.12
C ASP A 67 11.95 3.57 5.23
N MET A 68 11.78 4.87 5.53
CA MET A 68 10.80 5.70 4.83
C MET A 68 11.16 5.91 3.35
N ALA A 69 12.43 6.18 3.05
CA ALA A 69 12.87 6.45 1.68
C ALA A 69 12.77 5.19 0.80
N ALA A 70 13.14 4.03 1.37
CA ALA A 70 12.99 2.74 0.71
C ALA A 70 11.52 2.42 0.43
N LEU A 71 10.62 2.65 1.39
CA LEU A 71 9.18 2.43 1.19
C LEU A 71 8.62 3.37 0.12
N GLU A 72 9.02 4.65 0.09
CA GLU A 72 8.56 5.62 -0.90
C GLU A 72 9.10 5.37 -2.32
N ALA A 73 10.24 4.68 -2.44
CA ALA A 73 10.75 4.25 -3.73
C ALA A 73 9.89 3.14 -4.36
N MET A 74 9.07 2.44 -3.57
CA MET A 74 8.26 1.33 -4.07
C MET A 74 7.09 1.80 -4.94
N PRO A 75 6.81 1.09 -6.05
CA PRO A 75 5.77 1.48 -6.98
C PRO A 75 4.38 1.42 -6.34
N GLY A 76 3.69 2.56 -6.33
CA GLY A 76 2.36 2.69 -5.74
C GLY A 76 2.34 3.00 -4.24
N VAL A 77 3.50 3.15 -3.62
CA VAL A 77 3.66 3.62 -2.24
C VAL A 77 4.06 5.09 -2.28
N GLY A 78 3.18 5.98 -1.80
CA GLY A 78 3.51 7.39 -1.58
C GLY A 78 3.80 7.67 -0.10
N HIS A 79 4.23 8.90 0.21
CA HIS A 79 4.60 9.36 1.56
C HIS A 79 3.58 8.97 2.64
N LYS A 80 2.27 9.13 2.35
CA LYS A 80 1.19 8.75 3.28
C LYS A 80 1.16 7.24 3.54
N THR A 81 1.31 6.42 2.50
CA THR A 81 1.28 4.95 2.64
C THR A 81 2.51 4.45 3.38
N ALA A 82 3.70 4.96 3.05
CA ALA A 82 4.94 4.64 3.76
C ALA A 82 4.81 5.01 5.25
N SER A 83 4.30 6.20 5.56
CA SER A 83 4.04 6.65 6.93
C SER A 83 3.09 5.73 7.70
N VAL A 84 2.03 5.20 7.05
CA VAL A 84 1.13 4.22 7.69
C VAL A 84 1.88 2.93 8.04
N VAL A 85 2.71 2.41 7.14
CA VAL A 85 3.49 1.18 7.37
C VAL A 85 4.50 1.39 8.49
N MET A 86 5.23 2.50 8.49
CA MET A 86 6.21 2.82 9.54
C MET A 86 5.59 2.82 10.93
N VAL A 87 4.40 3.40 11.08
CA VAL A 87 3.69 3.44 12.38
C VAL A 87 3.09 2.09 12.74
N GLN A 88 2.33 1.48 11.82
CA GLN A 88 1.50 0.32 12.14
C GLN A 88 2.28 -1.00 12.18
N ALA A 89 3.29 -1.16 11.31
CA ALA A 89 4.09 -2.37 11.24
C ALA A 89 5.37 -2.29 12.08
N PHE A 90 6.04 -1.14 12.08
CA PHE A 90 7.36 -0.98 12.71
C PHE A 90 7.35 -0.16 14.00
N GLY A 91 6.22 0.45 14.38
CA GLY A 91 6.10 1.26 15.60
C GLY A 91 6.92 2.56 15.56
N VAL A 92 7.41 2.96 14.39
CA VAL A 92 8.17 4.20 14.22
C VAL A 92 7.20 5.39 14.17
N PRO A 93 7.38 6.42 15.03
CA PRO A 93 6.50 7.57 15.02
C PRO A 93 6.48 8.29 13.66
N ALA A 94 5.33 8.26 13.00
CA ALA A 94 5.02 9.07 11.81
C ALA A 94 3.58 9.56 11.87
N PHE A 95 3.25 10.58 11.07
CA PHE A 95 1.92 11.19 11.07
C PHE A 95 1.30 11.13 9.67
N PRO A 96 0.72 9.98 9.27
CA PRO A 96 0.12 9.82 7.94
C PRO A 96 -1.13 10.71 7.81
N VAL A 97 -1.02 11.80 7.04
CA VAL A 97 -2.14 12.73 6.79
C VAL A 97 -3.01 12.21 5.65
N ASP A 98 -4.25 11.86 5.95
CA ASP A 98 -5.25 11.46 4.97
C ASP A 98 -6.29 12.58 4.75
N THR A 99 -7.32 12.30 3.93
CA THR A 99 -8.38 13.28 3.65
C THR A 99 -9.19 13.67 4.89
N HIS A 100 -9.29 12.79 5.90
CA HIS A 100 -10.00 13.08 7.13
C HIS A 100 -9.21 14.00 8.04
N ILE A 101 -7.92 13.71 8.25
CA ILE A 101 -7.00 14.58 9.01
C ILE A 101 -6.90 15.95 8.34
N HIS A 102 -6.69 15.99 7.02
CA HIS A 102 -6.62 17.25 6.29
C HIS A 102 -7.89 18.10 6.47
N ARG A 103 -9.07 17.48 6.33
CA ARG A 103 -10.37 18.15 6.52
C ARG A 103 -10.55 18.64 7.96
N LEU A 104 -10.17 17.86 8.96
CA LEU A 104 -10.30 18.24 10.37
C LEU A 104 -9.31 19.32 10.76
N ALA A 105 -8.06 19.25 10.31
CA ALA A 105 -7.04 20.26 10.54
C ALA A 105 -7.51 21.63 10.00
N TRP A 106 -8.13 21.66 8.83
CA TRP A 106 -8.75 22.86 8.29
C TRP A 106 -9.94 23.34 9.13
N ARG A 107 -10.91 22.45 9.44
CA ARG A 107 -12.10 22.80 10.23
C ARG A 107 -11.79 23.29 11.65
N TRP A 108 -10.73 22.77 12.25
CA TRP A 108 -10.27 23.15 13.59
C TRP A 108 -9.26 24.30 13.57
N THR A 109 -9.04 24.94 12.43
CA THR A 109 -8.14 26.08 12.28
C THR A 109 -6.67 25.77 12.63
N LEU A 110 -6.27 24.49 12.56
CA LEU A 110 -4.90 24.03 12.76
C LEU A 110 -4.04 24.20 11.49
N SER A 111 -4.67 24.25 10.31
CA SER A 111 -4.02 24.51 9.02
C SER A 111 -4.93 25.32 8.11
N THR A 112 -4.34 26.11 7.21
CA THR A 112 -5.08 26.87 6.18
C THR A 112 -5.50 26.00 4.99
N GLY A 113 -5.09 24.72 4.94
CA GLY A 113 -5.51 23.76 3.92
C GLY A 113 -5.06 24.12 2.50
N LYS A 114 -4.05 24.99 2.37
CA LYS A 114 -3.27 25.19 1.15
C LYS A 114 -2.16 24.17 1.06
#